data_AF-A0A2N2SGE1-F1
#
_entry.id   AF-A0A2N2SGE1-F1
#
_cell.length_a   1.000
_cell.length_b   1.000
_cell.length_c   1.000
_cell.angle_alpha   90.00
_cell.angle_beta   90.00
_cell.angle_gamma   90.00
#
_symmetry.space_group_name_H-M   'P 1'
#
loop_
_entity.id
_entity.type
_entity.pdbx_description
1 polymer ?
#
loop_
_entity_poly.entity_id
_entity_poly.type
_entity_poly.pdbx_seq_one_letter_code
_entity_poly.pdbx_strand_id
1 'polypeptide(L)'
;MGFTRRIAGSSLMLGCATGAFAQDAVSRYNLQQPVTRIASEIYSMHTLMLIICVVIFIAVFGVMFWSVFHHRKSRGAVAANFHENTAVEIAWTVIPVLILLGMAWPATKTVIAMKDTTNPDITIKATGYQWKWGYDY
;
A
#
# COMPACT_ATOMS: atom_id res chain seq x y z
N MET A 1 19.29 -41.09 40.63
CA MET A 1 19.17 -41.47 39.20
C MET A 1 17.68 -41.53 38.86
N GLY A 2 17.25 -40.83 37.81
CA GLY A 2 15.87 -40.95 37.28
C GLY A 2 14.99 -39.70 37.32
N PHE A 3 15.56 -38.51 37.10
CA PHE A 3 14.79 -37.31 36.70
C PHE A 3 14.39 -37.46 35.22
N THR A 4 13.26 -36.85 34.83
CA THR A 4 12.77 -36.63 33.44
C THR A 4 12.06 -37.80 32.73
N ARG A 5 10.73 -37.73 32.64
CA ARG A 5 9.91 -37.99 31.43
C ARG A 5 8.42 -38.12 31.76
N ARG A 6 7.68 -37.01 31.97
CA ARG A 6 6.21 -36.95 31.83
C ARG A 6 5.69 -35.51 31.62
N ILE A 7 6.13 -34.82 30.57
CA ILE A 7 5.39 -33.65 30.04
C ILE A 7 5.55 -33.68 28.52
N ALA A 8 4.72 -34.47 27.85
CA ALA A 8 4.61 -34.45 26.39
C ALA A 8 3.22 -34.98 26.02
N GLY A 9 2.26 -34.07 25.88
CA GLY A 9 0.93 -34.45 25.39
C GLY A 9 -0.17 -33.54 25.89
N SER A 10 -0.14 -32.25 25.53
CA SER A 10 -1.33 -31.36 25.53
C SER A 10 -1.05 -30.02 24.81
N SER A 11 -0.21 -30.01 23.78
CA SER A 11 0.12 -28.77 23.03
C SER A 11 -0.08 -28.98 21.53
N LEU A 12 -1.26 -29.44 21.12
CA LEU A 12 -1.56 -29.55 19.69
C LEU A 12 -3.07 -29.48 19.40
N MET A 13 -3.80 -28.53 19.99
CA MET A 13 -5.16 -28.18 19.55
C MET A 13 -5.46 -26.68 19.67
N LEU A 14 -4.47 -25.83 19.41
CA LEU A 14 -4.65 -24.37 19.30
C LEU A 14 -4.18 -23.81 17.95
N GLY A 15 -4.14 -24.65 16.91
CA GLY A 15 -3.72 -24.26 15.56
C GLY A 15 -4.83 -24.32 14.51
N CYS A 16 -5.97 -24.95 14.80
CA CYS A 16 -7.01 -25.19 13.77
C CYS A 16 -8.17 -24.18 13.77
N ALA A 17 -8.21 -23.24 14.71
CA ALA A 17 -9.26 -22.21 14.74
C ALA A 17 -8.86 -20.90 14.03
N THR A 18 -7.58 -20.72 13.66
CA THR A 18 -7.11 -19.52 12.97
C THR A 18 -7.43 -19.53 11.47
N GLY A 19 -7.80 -20.68 10.89
CA GLY A 19 -8.13 -20.79 9.46
C GLY A 19 -9.51 -20.27 9.07
N ALA A 20 -10.48 -20.25 10.00
CA ALA A 20 -11.86 -19.85 9.70
C ALA A 20 -12.11 -18.33 9.78
N PHE A 21 -11.18 -17.57 10.36
CA PHE A 21 -11.31 -16.10 10.52
C PHE A 21 -10.45 -15.29 9.52
N ALA A 22 -9.66 -15.94 8.67
CA ALA A 22 -8.69 -15.23 7.83
C ALA A 22 -9.23 -14.76 6.48
N GLN A 23 -10.34 -15.32 5.98
CA GLN A 23 -10.75 -15.07 4.59
C GLN A 23 -11.63 -13.83 4.41
N ASP A 24 -12.33 -13.37 5.45
CA ASP A 24 -13.30 -12.26 5.36
C ASP A 24 -12.84 -10.94 6.00
N ALA A 25 -11.79 -10.96 6.84
CA ALA A 25 -11.37 -9.76 7.57
C ALA A 25 -10.51 -8.80 6.72
N VAL A 26 -9.77 -9.31 5.73
CA VAL A 26 -8.74 -8.54 5.01
C VAL A 26 -9.34 -7.52 4.03
N SER A 27 -10.52 -7.79 3.46
CA SER A 27 -11.11 -6.94 2.40
C SER A 27 -12.05 -5.84 2.90
N ARG A 28 -12.40 -5.76 4.19
CA ARG A 28 -13.40 -4.78 4.65
C ARG A 28 -12.97 -3.32 4.46
N TYR A 29 -11.68 -3.06 4.59
CA TYR A 29 -11.07 -1.73 4.48
C TYR A 29 -9.98 -1.66 3.41
N ASN A 30 -9.83 -2.72 2.61
CA ASN A 30 -8.80 -2.85 1.58
C ASN A 30 -9.42 -3.38 0.28
N LEU A 31 -8.61 -3.49 -0.78
CA LEU A 31 -9.01 -4.10 -2.03
C LEU A 31 -9.43 -5.57 -1.84
N GLN A 32 -10.32 -6.03 -2.72
CA GLN A 32 -10.70 -7.44 -2.80
C GLN A 32 -9.47 -8.32 -3.07
N GLN A 33 -9.52 -9.57 -2.62
CA GLN A 33 -8.44 -10.52 -2.85
C GLN A 33 -8.23 -10.72 -4.37
N PRO A 34 -7.00 -10.56 -4.88
CA PRO A 34 -6.74 -10.71 -6.31
C PRO A 34 -6.84 -12.17 -6.74
N VAL A 35 -7.58 -12.41 -7.83
CA VAL A 35 -7.74 -13.74 -8.46
C VAL A 35 -7.06 -13.86 -9.83
N THR A 36 -6.42 -12.78 -10.30
CA THR A 36 -5.65 -12.75 -11.55
C THR A 36 -4.24 -12.21 -11.29
N ARG A 37 -3.29 -12.54 -12.17
CA ARG A 37 -1.92 -12.00 -12.10
C ARG A 37 -1.90 -10.47 -12.12
N ILE A 38 -2.67 -9.86 -13.03
CA ILE A 38 -2.79 -8.40 -13.13
C ILE A 38 -3.39 -7.81 -11.85
N ALA A 39 -4.42 -8.43 -11.27
CA ALA A 39 -4.98 -7.97 -10.00
C ALA A 39 -3.95 -8.03 -8.85
N SER A 40 -3.08 -9.05 -8.82
CA SER A 40 -2.01 -9.15 -7.82
C SER A 40 -0.96 -8.04 -7.97
N GLU A 41 -0.61 -7.68 -9.21
CA GLU A 41 0.29 -6.55 -9.49
C GLU A 41 -0.32 -5.23 -9.03
N ILE A 42 -1.60 -4.99 -9.36
CA ILE A 42 -2.34 -3.80 -8.92
C ILE A 42 -2.42 -3.72 -7.39
N TYR A 43 -2.72 -4.83 -6.72
CA TYR A 43 -2.81 -4.89 -5.26
C TYR A 43 -1.46 -4.53 -4.59
N SER A 44 -0.37 -5.06 -5.14
CA SER A 44 0.98 -4.78 -4.64
C SER A 44 1.38 -3.32 -4.84
N MET A 45 1.05 -2.74 -6.01
CA MET A 45 1.27 -1.32 -6.31
C MET A 45 0.44 -0.42 -5.41
N HIS A 46 -0.83 -0.74 -5.20
CA HIS A 46 -1.70 -0.02 -4.27
C HIS A 46 -1.09 0.01 -2.86
N THR A 47 -0.65 -1.15 -2.36
CA THR A 47 -0.04 -1.27 -1.03
C THR A 47 1.24 -0.46 -0.92
N LEU A 48 2.12 -0.53 -1.93
CA LEU A 48 3.34 0.26 -1.98
C LEU A 48 3.05 1.78 -1.97
N MET A 49 2.08 2.22 -2.78
CA MET A 49 1.66 3.63 -2.82
C MET A 49 1.16 4.12 -1.47
N LEU A 50 0.30 3.33 -0.80
CA LEU A 50 -0.19 3.70 0.53
C LEU A 50 0.94 3.79 1.55
N ILE A 51 1.92 2.88 1.52
CA ILE A 51 3.09 2.95 2.41
C ILE A 51 3.88 4.23 2.17
N ILE A 52 4.15 4.60 0.90
CA ILE A 52 4.84 5.86 0.57
C ILE A 52 4.05 7.06 1.09
N CYS A 53 2.73 7.10 0.88
CA CYS A 53 1.87 8.16 1.39
C CYS A 53 1.93 8.28 2.92
N VAL A 54 1.89 7.15 3.65
CA VAL A 54 2.00 7.13 5.11
C VAL A 54 3.38 7.62 5.59
N VAL A 55 4.46 7.23 4.92
CA VAL A 55 5.81 7.70 5.26
C VAL A 55 5.93 9.21 5.08
N ILE A 56 5.46 9.75 3.95
CA ILE A 56 5.46 11.20 3.71
C ILE A 56 4.57 11.91 4.72
N PHE A 57 3.39 11.35 5.02
CA PHE A 57 2.48 11.89 6.04
C PHE A 57 3.18 12.01 7.39
N ILE A 58 3.83 10.94 7.87
CA ILE A 58 4.55 10.95 9.15
C ILE A 58 5.70 11.97 9.11
N ALA A 59 6.44 12.07 8.00
CA ALA A 59 7.53 13.04 7.87
C ALA A 59 7.02 14.49 7.96
N VAL A 60 5.99 14.83 7.20
CA VAL A 60 5.40 16.18 7.17
C VAL A 60 4.79 16.54 8.53
N PHE A 61 3.96 15.66 9.08
CA PHE A 61 3.35 15.90 10.39
C PHE A 61 4.39 15.93 11.51
N GLY A 62 5.43 15.09 11.43
CA GLY A 62 6.55 15.09 12.37
C GLY A 62 7.29 16.44 12.40
N VAL A 63 7.68 16.96 11.23
CA VAL A 63 8.33 18.27 11.11
C VAL A 63 7.40 19.40 11.55
N MET A 64 6.12 19.33 11.20
CA MET A 64 5.12 20.31 11.62
C MET A 64 4.96 20.35 13.14
N PHE A 65 4.72 19.19 13.79
CA PHE A 65 4.60 19.12 15.24
C PHE A 65 5.87 19.59 15.93
N TRP A 66 7.04 19.14 15.45
CA TRP A 66 8.32 19.62 15.96
C TRP A 66 8.43 21.14 15.88
N SER A 67 8.09 21.74 14.73
CA SER A 67 8.14 23.19 14.54
C SER A 67 7.22 23.94 15.51
N VAL A 68 5.97 23.45 15.66
CA VAL A 68 4.97 24.05 16.57
C VAL A 68 5.43 24.00 18.03
N PHE A 69 6.01 22.88 18.48
CA PHE A 69 6.47 22.74 19.86
C PHE A 69 7.76 23.51 20.13
N HIS A 70 8.70 23.51 19.18
CA HIS A 70 10.01 24.14 19.34
C HIS A 70 9.95 25.66 19.23
N HIS A 71 9.22 26.20 18.25
CA HIS A 71 9.15 27.65 17.98
C HIS A 71 7.97 28.34 18.67
N ARG A 72 7.43 27.75 19.74
CA ARG A 72 6.29 28.33 20.46
C ARG A 72 6.69 29.61 21.19
N LYS A 73 5.89 30.68 21.07
CA LYS A 73 6.12 31.98 21.76
C LYS A 73 6.31 31.83 23.28
N SER A 74 5.61 30.88 23.91
CA SER A 74 5.73 30.61 25.36
C SER A 74 7.12 30.09 25.78
N ARG A 75 7.96 29.67 24.84
CA ARG A 75 9.34 29.19 25.09
C ARG A 75 10.38 30.29 24.86
N GLY A 76 9.95 31.52 24.58
CA GLY A 76 10.85 32.64 24.27
C GLY A 76 11.42 32.60 22.84
N ALA A 77 10.83 31.82 21.94
CA ALA A 77 11.25 31.77 20.54
C ALA A 77 11.03 33.15 19.88
N VAL A 78 12.10 33.72 19.33
CA VAL A 78 12.08 34.96 18.55
C VAL A 78 11.94 34.60 17.07
N ALA A 79 11.02 35.26 16.37
CA ALA A 79 10.81 35.04 14.94
C ALA A 79 12.07 35.44 14.16
N ALA A 80 12.58 34.52 13.34
CA ALA A 80 13.67 34.82 12.43
C ALA A 80 13.14 35.55 11.18
N ASN A 81 13.94 36.46 10.62
CA ASN A 81 13.61 37.20 9.41
C ASN A 81 14.38 36.61 8.21
N PHE A 82 13.93 35.47 7.70
CA PHE A 82 14.40 34.91 6.44
C PHE A 82 13.21 34.69 5.51
N HIS A 83 13.37 34.94 4.21
CA HIS A 83 12.28 34.90 3.24
C HIS A 83 12.48 33.87 2.14
N GLU A 84 13.71 33.40 1.92
CA GLU A 84 14.05 32.47 0.86
C GLU A 84 15.19 31.55 1.29
N ASN A 85 15.16 30.33 0.78
CA ASN A 85 16.28 29.41 0.88
C ASN A 85 16.29 28.52 -0.35
N THR A 86 17.04 28.96 -1.37
CA THR A 86 17.13 28.29 -2.66
C THR A 86 17.54 26.82 -2.54
N ALA A 87 18.40 26.47 -1.58
CA ALA A 87 18.82 25.08 -1.38
C ALA A 87 17.67 24.19 -0.90
N VAL A 88 16.84 24.70 0.02
CA VAL A 88 15.67 23.97 0.54
C VAL A 88 14.57 23.90 -0.53
N GLU A 89 14.41 24.98 -1.31
CA GLU A 89 13.50 25.04 -2.47
C GLU A 89 13.81 23.98 -3.52
N ILE A 90 15.09 23.84 -3.88
CA ILE A 90 15.54 22.81 -4.82
C ILE A 90 15.30 21.42 -4.22
N ALA A 91 15.65 21.21 -2.95
CA ALA A 91 15.50 19.91 -2.31
C ALA A 91 14.04 19.42 -2.28
N TRP A 92 13.10 20.26 -1.87
CA TRP A 92 11.69 19.86 -1.83
C TRP A 92 11.04 19.73 -3.22
N THR A 93 11.68 20.23 -4.28
CA THR A 93 11.16 20.10 -5.64
C THR A 93 11.70 18.85 -6.31
N VAL A 94 13.00 18.59 -6.15
CA VAL A 94 13.67 17.43 -6.75
C VAL A 94 13.25 16.11 -6.09
N ILE A 95 13.13 16.08 -4.76
CA ILE A 95 12.80 14.85 -4.03
C ILE A 95 11.44 14.28 -4.47
N PRO A 96 10.33 15.05 -4.50
CA PRO A 96 9.05 14.55 -5.00
C PRO A 96 9.09 14.09 -6.45
N VAL A 97 9.82 14.79 -7.32
CA VAL A 97 9.97 14.39 -8.72
C VAL A 97 10.63 13.02 -8.84
N LEU A 98 11.71 12.77 -8.10
CA LEU A 98 12.40 11.47 -8.10
C LEU A 98 11.50 10.34 -7.58
N ILE A 99 10.71 10.60 -6.54
CA ILE A 99 9.74 9.62 -6.02
C ILE A 99 8.73 9.23 -7.10
N LEU A 100 8.17 10.21 -7.82
CA LEU A 100 7.22 9.96 -8.92
C LEU A 100 7.84 9.18 -10.08
N LEU A 101 9.08 9.50 -10.46
CA LEU A 101 9.80 8.76 -11.51
C LEU A 101 10.01 7.29 -11.12
N GLY A 102 10.39 7.03 -9.86
CA GLY A 102 10.52 5.66 -9.34
C GLY A 102 9.20 4.88 -9.39
N MET A 103 8.07 5.56 -9.13
CA MET A 103 6.74 4.95 -9.18
C MET A 103 6.20 4.73 -10.61
N ALA A 104 6.63 5.54 -11.56
CA ALA A 104 6.14 5.47 -12.95
C ALA A 104 6.53 4.17 -13.65
N TRP A 105 7.71 3.63 -13.35
CA TRP A 105 8.23 2.41 -13.99
C TRP A 105 7.35 1.17 -13.78
N PRO A 106 7.07 0.72 -12.54
CA PRO A 106 6.25 -0.46 -12.32
C PRO A 106 4.79 -0.24 -12.76
N ALA A 107 4.26 0.98 -12.61
CA ALA A 107 2.92 1.31 -13.10
C ALA A 107 2.79 1.13 -14.62
N THR A 108 3.79 1.60 -15.38
CA THR A 108 3.80 1.48 -16.84
C THR A 108 3.86 0.02 -17.29
N LYS A 109 4.69 -0.80 -16.64
CA LYS A 109 4.78 -2.25 -16.88
C LYS A 109 3.41 -2.94 -16.74
N THR A 110 2.71 -2.70 -15.64
CA THR A 110 1.39 -3.32 -15.38
C THR A 110 0.33 -2.84 -16.36
N VAL A 111 0.32 -1.56 -16.75
CA VAL A 111 -0.61 -1.04 -17.77
C VAL A 111 -0.39 -1.68 -19.13
N ILE A 112 0.87 -1.88 -19.54
CA ILE A 112 1.20 -2.58 -20.78
C ILE A 112 0.71 -4.03 -20.71
N ALA A 113 0.98 -4.73 -19.61
CA ALA A 113 0.56 -6.11 -19.42
C ALA A 113 -0.97 -6.27 -19.39
N MET A 114 -1.70 -5.29 -18.87
CA MET A 114 -3.16 -5.30 -18.84
C MET A 114 -3.80 -5.09 -20.23
N LYS A 115 -3.08 -4.46 -21.16
CA LYS A 115 -3.54 -4.22 -22.53
C LYS A 115 -3.18 -5.34 -23.51
N ASP A 116 -2.37 -6.31 -23.08
CA ASP A 116 -2.05 -7.46 -23.91
C ASP A 116 -3.25 -8.41 -23.97
N THR A 117 -3.75 -8.62 -25.19
CA THR A 117 -4.91 -9.47 -25.50
C THR A 117 -4.55 -10.57 -26.50
N THR A 118 -3.26 -10.78 -26.72
CA THR A 118 -2.74 -11.71 -27.74
C THR A 118 -2.91 -13.15 -27.27
N ASN A 119 -3.23 -14.07 -28.18
CA ASN A 119 -3.33 -15.51 -27.95
C ASN A 119 -4.30 -15.93 -26.81
N PRO A 120 -5.60 -15.60 -26.92
CA PRO A 120 -6.57 -16.07 -25.93
C PRO A 120 -6.83 -17.57 -26.06
N ASP A 121 -6.86 -18.29 -24.94
CA ASP A 121 -7.29 -19.70 -24.90
C ASP A 121 -8.81 -19.83 -25.17
N ILE A 122 -9.59 -18.85 -24.72
CA ILE A 122 -11.05 -18.76 -24.87
C ILE A 122 -11.43 -17.32 -25.20
N THR A 123 -12.33 -17.14 -26.17
CA THR A 123 -12.91 -15.83 -26.51
C THR A 123 -14.36 -15.79 -26.07
N ILE A 124 -14.73 -14.81 -25.25
CA ILE A 124 -16.13 -14.59 -24.82
C ILE A 124 -16.57 -13.21 -25.29
N LYS A 125 -17.69 -13.15 -26.01
CA LYS A 125 -18.32 -11.88 -26.38
C LYS A 125 -19.41 -11.54 -25.37
N ALA A 126 -19.19 -10.51 -24.56
CA ALA A 126 -20.19 -9.97 -23.64
C ALA A 126 -20.98 -8.83 -24.30
N THR A 127 -22.31 -8.98 -24.41
CA THR A 127 -23.22 -7.95 -24.94
C THR A 127 -24.04 -7.34 -23.81
N GLY A 128 -23.95 -6.03 -23.62
CA GLY A 128 -24.73 -5.29 -22.62
C GLY A 128 -26.13 -4.94 -23.14
N TYR A 129 -27.15 -5.24 -22.35
CA TYR A 129 -28.54 -4.80 -22.56
C TYR A 129 -29.00 -3.99 -21.34
N GLN A 130 -30.18 -3.37 -21.42
CA GLN A 130 -30.75 -2.66 -20.29
C GLN A 130 -30.98 -3.62 -19.10
N TRP A 131 -30.22 -3.41 -18.02
CA TRP A 131 -30.16 -4.23 -16.80
C TRP A 131 -29.84 -5.73 -16.97
N LYS A 132 -29.19 -6.14 -18.07
CA LYS A 132 -28.74 -7.53 -18.23
C LYS A 132 -27.53 -7.64 -19.15
N TRP A 133 -26.85 -8.78 -19.09
CA TRP A 133 -25.70 -9.12 -19.94
C TRP A 133 -25.99 -10.43 -20.68
N GLY A 134 -25.62 -10.51 -21.95
CA GLY A 134 -25.58 -11.74 -22.75
C GLY A 134 -24.14 -12.16 -23.03
N TYR A 135 -23.89 -13.45 -23.18
CA TYR A 135 -22.55 -14.01 -23.39
C TYR A 135 -22.59 -15.02 -24.52
N ASP A 136 -21.77 -14.80 -25.55
CA ASP A 136 -21.50 -15.76 -26.61
C ASP A 136 -20.08 -16.32 -26.43
N TYR A 137 -19.91 -17.63 -26.63
CA TYR A 137 -18.65 -18.36 -26.46
C TYR A 137 -18.14 -18.87 -27.80
#